data_AF-A0A8S9FDI8-F1
#
_entry.id   AF-A0A8S9FDI8-F1
#
_cell.length_a   1.000
_cell.length_b   1.000
_cell.length_c   1.000
_cell.angle_alpha   90.00
_cell.angle_beta   90.00
_cell.angle_gamma   90.00
#
_symmetry.space_group_name_H-M   'P 1'
#
loop_
_entity.id
_entity.type
_entity.pdbx_description
1 polymer ?
#
loop_
_entity_poly.entity_id
_entity_poly.type
_entity_poly.pdbx_seq_one_letter_code
_entity_poly.pdbx_strand_id
1 'polypeptide(L)' 'MEQSELGDSSSRNDEIVSIGAPARFDTLPEDCISMVIYRTSPRDACVVASVSKTVKSAAESDLVWEKFLISR' A
#
# COMPACT_ATOMS: atom_id res chain seq x y z
N MET A 1 -8.62 -53.09 -14.09
CA MET A 1 -8.34 -51.86 -14.86
C MET A 1 -9.61 -51.03 -14.78
N GLU A 2 -9.77 -50.30 -13.69
CA GLU A 2 -10.84 -49.33 -13.53
C GLU A 2 -10.18 -47.96 -13.51
N GLN A 3 -10.57 -47.15 -14.48
CA GLN A 3 -10.13 -45.78 -14.66
C GLN A 3 -10.90 -44.92 -13.66
N SER A 4 -10.19 -44.16 -12.85
CA SER A 4 -10.75 -43.04 -12.10
C SER A 4 -9.89 -41.81 -12.38
N GLU A 5 -10.23 -41.12 -13.47
CA GLU A 5 -9.84 -39.74 -13.71
C GLU A 5 -10.56 -38.87 -12.68
N LEU A 6 -9.83 -38.34 -11.70
CA LEU A 6 -10.32 -37.29 -10.82
C LEU A 6 -9.51 -36.03 -11.12
N GLY A 7 -10.20 -35.11 -11.78
CA GLY A 7 -9.63 -33.99 -12.51
C GLY A 7 -8.83 -33.01 -11.66
N ASP A 8 -7.81 -32.48 -12.31
CA ASP A 8 -7.03 -31.32 -11.90
C ASP A 8 -7.99 -30.14 -11.69
N SER A 9 -8.33 -29.87 -10.44
CA SER A 9 -9.04 -28.64 -10.09
C SER A 9 -8.01 -27.53 -10.00
N SER A 10 -7.54 -27.07 -11.17
CA SER A 10 -6.88 -25.77 -11.30
C SER A 10 -7.90 -24.72 -10.91
N SER A 11 -7.91 -24.38 -9.61
CA SER A 11 -8.67 -23.27 -9.08
C SER A 11 -8.03 -22.01 -9.64
N ARG A 12 -8.55 -21.53 -10.78
CA ARG A 12 -8.30 -20.15 -11.22
C ARG A 12 -8.93 -19.27 -10.15
N ASN A 13 -8.10 -18.79 -9.24
CA ASN A 13 -8.42 -17.60 -8.46
C ASN A 13 -8.53 -16.44 -9.45
N ASP A 14 -9.73 -16.30 -10.02
CA ASP A 14 -10.20 -15.08 -10.66
C ASP A 14 -10.31 -14.03 -9.54
N GLU A 15 -9.18 -13.39 -9.24
CA GLU A 15 -9.14 -12.21 -8.40
C GLU A 15 -9.90 -11.12 -9.17
N ILE A 16 -11.21 -11.05 -8.92
CA ILE A 16 -12.04 -9.94 -9.37
C ILE A 16 -11.45 -8.68 -8.77
N VAL A 17 -10.66 -7.98 -9.58
CA VAL A 17 -10.24 -6.62 -9.30
C VAL A 17 -11.52 -5.80 -9.34
N SER A 18 -12.05 -5.48 -8.15
CA SER A 18 -13.23 -4.63 -8.00
C SER A 18 -12.86 -3.22 -8.46
N ILE A 19 -13.01 -2.96 -9.76
CA ILE A 19 -12.95 -1.62 -10.34
C ILE A 19 -14.20 -0.88 -9.84
N GLY A 20 -14.11 -0.28 -8.66
CA GLY A 20 -15.22 0.53 -8.12
C GLY A 20 -15.29 0.69 -6.61
N ALA A 21 -14.47 0.01 -5.80
CA ALA A 21 -14.38 0.31 -4.38
C ALA A 21 -13.47 1.53 -4.14
N PRO A 22 -13.81 2.48 -3.24
CA PRO A 22 -12.88 3.53 -2.85
C PRO A 22 -11.63 2.87 -2.24
N ALA A 23 -10.49 3.00 -2.93
CA ALA A 23 -9.22 2.52 -2.42
C ALA A 23 -8.90 3.26 -1.12
N ARG A 24 -8.73 2.51 -0.03
CA ARG A 24 -8.37 3.09 1.28
C ARG A 24 -6.85 3.09 1.39
N PHE A 25 -6.30 4.09 2.08
CA PHE A 25 -4.86 4.09 2.38
C PHE A 25 -4.42 2.82 3.12
N ASP A 26 -5.31 2.23 3.92
CA ASP A 26 -5.08 0.99 4.67
C ASP A 26 -4.85 -0.25 3.78
N THR A 27 -5.20 -0.19 2.49
CA THR A 27 -4.96 -1.30 1.55
C THR A 27 -3.65 -1.14 0.79
N LEU A 28 -2.95 -0.01 0.96
CA LEU A 28 -1.66 0.26 0.32
C LEU A 28 -0.53 -0.17 1.26
N PRO A 29 0.59 -0.70 0.73
CA PRO A 29 1.81 -0.84 1.50
C PRO A 29 2.24 0.51 2.07
N GLU A 30 2.71 0.52 3.32
CA GLU A 30 3.15 1.75 4.00
C GLU A 30 4.23 2.49 3.20
N ASP A 31 5.19 1.76 2.65
CA ASP A 31 6.26 2.28 1.79
C ASP A 31 5.73 3.05 0.57
N CYS A 32 4.61 2.61 -0.02
CA CYS A 32 3.99 3.32 -1.15
C CYS A 32 3.46 4.69 -0.71
N ILE A 33 2.87 4.76 0.48
CA ILE A 33 2.35 6.02 1.03
C ILE A 33 3.53 6.92 1.42
N SER A 34 4.53 6.39 2.11
CA SER A 34 5.77 7.11 2.45
C SER A 34 6.47 7.65 1.21
N MET A 35 6.46 6.90 0.10
CA MET A 35 7.03 7.32 -1.19
C MET A 35 6.34 8.55 -1.79
N VAL A 36 5.03 8.68 -1.60
CA VAL A 36 4.29 9.88 -1.98
C VAL A 36 4.62 11.03 -1.03
N ILE A 37 4.65 10.77 0.27
CA ILE A 37 4.85 11.80 1.31
C ILE A 37 6.23 12.45 1.20
N TYR A 38 7.32 11.69 1.01
CA TYR A 38 8.66 12.29 0.95
C TYR A 38 8.85 13.22 -0.27
N ARG A 39 7.98 13.13 -1.28
CA ARG A 39 7.99 14.04 -2.44
C ARG A 39 7.30 15.37 -2.17
N THR A 40 6.66 15.53 -1.02
CA THR A 40 6.03 16.77 -0.55
C THR A 40 6.99 17.57 0.33
N SER A 41 6.55 18.63 0.99
CA SER A 41 7.39 19.33 1.99
C SER A 41 7.28 18.68 3.38
N PRO A 42 8.27 18.85 4.28
CA PRO A 42 8.16 18.38 5.67
C PRO A 42 6.93 18.93 6.40
N ARG A 43 6.52 20.15 6.07
CA ARG A 43 5.29 20.76 6.60
C ARG A 43 4.05 19.98 6.14
N ASP A 44 4.00 19.62 4.85
CA ASP A 44 2.87 18.88 4.29
C ASP A 44 2.78 17.47 4.88
N ALA A 45 3.92 16.81 5.10
CA ALA A 45 4.01 15.52 5.79
C ALA A 45 3.32 15.56 7.16
N CYS A 46 3.57 16.62 7.96
CA CYS A 46 2.90 16.81 9.25
C CYS A 46 1.38 17.01 9.12
N VAL A 47 0.92 17.71 8.08
CA VAL A 47 -0.51 17.94 7.85
C VAL A 47 -1.21 16.64 7.49
N VAL A 48 -0.65 15.86 6.55
CA VAL A 48 -1.28 14.61 6.09
C VAL A 48 -1.29 13.52 7.16
N ALA A 49 -0.34 13.55 8.11
CA ALA A 49 -0.33 12.65 9.26
C ALA A 49 -1.60 12.74 10.13
N SER A 50 -2.38 13.82 10.03
CA SER A 50 -3.64 13.98 10.77
C SER A 50 -4.85 13.27 10.14
N VAL A 51 -4.73 12.79 8.90
CA VAL A 51 -5.87 12.28 8.10
C VAL A 51 -6.30 10.89 8.54
N SER A 52 -5.36 10.00 8.87
CA SER A 52 -5.64 8.63 9.33
C SER A 52 -4.44 8.03 10.04
N LYS A 53 -4.65 6.92 10.78
CA LYS A 53 -3.56 6.21 11.47
C LYS A 53 -2.52 5.64 10.49
N THR A 54 -2.95 5.14 9.34
CA THR A 54 -2.05 4.56 8.33
C THR A 54 -1.21 5.64 7.67
N VAL A 55 -1.82 6.76 7.29
CA VAL A 55 -1.07 7.90 6.73
C VAL A 55 -0.13 8.50 7.77
N LYS A 56 -0.54 8.53 9.05
CA LYS A 56 0.33 8.95 10.16
C LYS A 56 1.58 8.08 10.25
N SER A 57 1.41 6.74 10.31
CA SER A 57 2.53 5.79 10.36
C SER A 57 3.50 6.03 9.21
N ALA A 58 2.96 6.11 7.98
CA ALA A 58 3.75 6.36 6.79
C ALA A 58 4.47 7.72 6.79
N ALA A 59 3.86 8.77 7.36
CA ALA A 59 4.43 10.12 7.47
C ALA A 59 5.55 10.21 8.52
N GLU A 60 5.47 9.40 9.57
CA GLU A 60 6.45 9.32 10.66
C GLU A 60 7.59 8.32 10.34
N SER A 61 7.50 7.58 9.23
CA SER A 61 8.51 6.61 8.78
C SER A 61 9.88 7.25 8.53
N ASP A 62 10.93 6.54 8.93
CA ASP A 62 12.32 6.91 8.68
C ASP A 62 12.60 7.17 7.20
N LEU A 63 11.94 6.42 6.29
CA LEU A 63 12.05 6.63 4.83
C LEU A 63 11.77 8.08 4.44
N VAL A 64 10.72 8.69 5.03
CA VAL A 64 10.32 10.07 4.73
C VAL A 64 11.38 11.06 5.23
N TRP A 65 11.79 10.91 6.49
CA TRP A 65 12.70 11.85 7.14
C TRP A 65 14.14 11.73 6.65
N GLU A 66 14.61 10.53 6.35
CA GLU A 66 15.89 10.32 5.68
C GLU A 66 15.95 11.08 4.35
N LYS A 67 14.90 11.00 3.52
CA LYS A 67 14.87 11.72 2.24
C LYS A 67 14.85 13.24 2.42
N PHE A 68 14.11 13.75 3.39
CA PHE A 68 14.12 15.20 3.68
C PHE A 68 15.48 15.71 4.17
N LEU A 69 16.20 14.90 4.96
CA LEU A 69 17.50 15.27 5.52
C LEU A 69 18.65 15.12 4.52
N ILE A 70 18.63 14.05 3.71
CA ILE A 70 19.69 13.74 2.74
C ILE A 70 19.58 14.59 1.48
N SER A 71 18.39 15.08 1.14
CA SER A 71 18.17 15.89 -0.07
C SER A 71 18.61 17.37 0.08
N ARG A 72 19.55 17.65 0.99
CA ARG A 72 20.15 18.97 1.28
C ARG A 72 21.60 19.04 0.82
#